data_AF-A0A0N1LQ31-F1
#
_entry.id   AF-A0A0N1LQ31-F1
#
_cell.length_a   1.000
_cell.length_b   1.000
_cell.length_c   1.000
_cell.angle_alpha   90.00
_cell.angle_beta   90.00
_cell.angle_gamma   90.00
#
_symmetry.space_group_name_H-M   'P 1'
#
loop_
_entity.id
_entity.type
_entity.pdbx_description
1 polymer ?
#
loop_
_entity_poly.entity_id
_entity_poly.type
_entity_poly.pdbx_seq_one_letter_code
_entity_poly.pdbx_strand_id
1 'polypeptide(L)'
;MTVSITMDEARERFAHCIQVLGGVTAASRRLDIDERAIRRFVSGERPLNAGLLQDTAAALRTLIAAASAAEQEIAAISDIQ
;
A
#
# COMPACT_ATOMS: atom_id res chain seq x y z
N MET A 1 -15.78 16.28 -2.44
CA MET A 1 -14.80 17.31 -2.03
C MET A 1 -13.43 16.91 -2.59
N THR A 2 -12.89 17.67 -3.55
CA THR A 2 -11.53 17.44 -4.06
C THR A 2 -10.54 18.20 -3.19
N VAL A 3 -9.76 17.49 -2.38
CA VAL A 3 -8.65 18.08 -1.62
C VAL A 3 -7.54 18.42 -2.61
N SER A 4 -7.09 19.67 -2.62
CA SER A 4 -5.86 20.07 -3.30
C SER A 4 -4.68 19.49 -2.52
N ILE A 5 -4.24 18.30 -2.91
CA ILE A 5 -3.13 17.59 -2.27
C ILE A 5 -1.81 18.17 -2.80
N THR A 6 -0.93 18.62 -1.90
CA THR A 6 0.43 19.03 -2.29
C THR A 6 1.29 17.80 -2.63
N MET A 7 2.39 18.00 -3.36
CA MET A 7 3.26 16.88 -3.75
C MET A 7 3.92 16.21 -2.51
N ASP A 8 4.23 16.97 -1.46
CA ASP A 8 4.75 16.41 -0.21
C ASP A 8 3.68 15.60 0.54
N GLU A 9 2.43 16.09 0.61
CA GLU A 9 1.33 15.31 1.18
C GLU A 9 1.06 14.01 0.41
N ALA A 10 1.16 14.03 -0.92
CA ALA A 10 1.03 12.83 -1.74
C ALA A 10 2.14 11.81 -1.39
N ARG A 11 3.36 12.30 -1.12
CA ARG A 11 4.50 11.48 -0.73
C ARG A 11 4.32 10.88 0.66
N GLU A 12 3.85 11.65 1.62
CA GLU A 12 3.55 11.16 2.97
C GLU A 12 2.46 10.08 2.94
N ARG A 13 1.38 10.32 2.19
CA ARG A 13 0.32 9.32 1.98
C ARG A 13 0.85 8.06 1.32
N PHE A 14 1.68 8.19 0.28
CA PHE A 14 2.33 7.06 -0.36
C PHE A 14 3.22 6.28 0.61
N ALA A 15 4.07 6.98 1.39
CA ALA A 15 4.93 6.36 2.38
C ALA A 15 4.11 5.59 3.44
N HIS A 16 2.98 6.15 3.87
CA HIS A 16 2.05 5.47 4.75
C HIS A 16 1.47 4.19 4.12
N CYS A 17 1.03 4.24 2.86
CA CYS A 17 0.55 3.06 2.14
C CYS A 17 1.62 1.96 2.06
N ILE A 18 2.89 2.32 1.83
CA ILE A 18 3.99 1.36 1.83
C ILE A 18 4.14 0.67 3.19
N GLN A 19 3.97 1.40 4.30
CA GLN A 19 3.98 0.79 5.63
C GLN A 19 2.80 -0.17 5.83
N VAL A 20 1.59 0.21 5.40
CA VAL A 20 0.40 -0.67 5.45
C VAL A 20 0.60 -1.95 4.63
N LEU A 21 1.29 -1.87 3.49
CA LEU A 21 1.66 -3.04 2.68
C LEU A 21 2.70 -3.96 3.35
N GLY A 22 3.20 -3.61 4.54
CA GLY A 22 4.21 -4.36 5.30
C GLY A 22 5.63 -3.82 5.11
N GLY A 23 5.78 -2.55 4.71
CA GLY A 23 7.07 -1.89 4.49
C GLY A 23 7.63 -2.09 3.09
N VAL A 24 8.84 -1.57 2.86
CA VAL A 24 9.46 -1.46 1.52
C VAL A 24 9.62 -2.82 0.83
N THR A 25 10.16 -3.83 1.52
CA THR A 25 10.38 -5.18 0.96
C THR A 25 9.07 -5.86 0.57
N ALA A 26 8.06 -5.75 1.42
CA ALA A 26 6.76 -6.39 1.19
C ALA A 26 5.97 -5.66 0.08
N ALA A 27 6.08 -4.33 0.00
CA ALA A 27 5.51 -3.53 -1.08
C ALA A 27 6.22 -3.78 -2.41
N SER A 28 7.55 -3.93 -2.42
CA SER A 28 8.34 -4.24 -3.61
C SER A 28 7.83 -5.48 -4.34
N ARG A 29 7.60 -6.56 -3.59
CA ARG A 29 7.06 -7.82 -4.15
C ARG A 29 5.62 -7.70 -4.65
N ARG A 30 4.80 -6.87 -4.00
CA ARG A 30 3.37 -6.71 -4.36
C ARG A 30 3.16 -5.80 -5.57
N LEU A 31 4.03 -4.80 -5.73
CA LEU A 31 3.95 -3.83 -6.81
C LEU A 31 4.83 -4.21 -8.00
N ASP A 32 5.67 -5.24 -7.87
CA ASP A 32 6.72 -5.61 -8.84
C ASP A 32 7.66 -4.42 -9.15
N ILE A 33 8.03 -3.69 -8.09
CA ILE A 33 8.89 -2.52 -8.17
C ILE A 33 10.10 -2.76 -7.28
N ASP A 34 11.29 -2.45 -7.78
CA ASP A 34 12.54 -2.54 -7.02
C ASP A 34 12.48 -1.72 -5.70
N GLU A 35 13.00 -2.28 -4.61
CA GLU A 35 13.00 -1.61 -3.30
C GLU A 35 13.65 -0.23 -3.35
N ARG A 36 14.72 -0.05 -4.13
CA ARG A 36 15.40 1.22 -4.30
C ARG A 36 14.49 2.21 -5.01
N ALA A 37 13.71 1.77 -6.00
CA ALA A 37 12.73 2.64 -6.66
C ALA A 37 11.66 3.11 -5.66
N ILE A 38 11.13 2.22 -4.80
CA ILE A 38 10.20 2.61 -3.72
C ILE A 38 10.83 3.65 -2.80
N ARG A 39 12.07 3.44 -2.34
CA ARG A 39 12.78 4.40 -1.47
C ARG A 39 12.94 5.77 -2.14
N ARG A 40 13.25 5.80 -3.45
CA ARG A 40 13.38 7.05 -4.23
C ARG A 40 12.07 7.81 -4.38
N PHE A 41 10.94 7.11 -4.47
CA PHE A 41 9.62 7.75 -4.46
C PHE A 41 9.30 8.34 -3.08
N VAL A 42 9.61 7.61 -2.01
CA VAL A 42 9.39 8.04 -0.61
C VAL A 42 10.33 9.18 -0.20
N SER A 43 11.56 9.24 -0.71
CA SER A 43 12.50 10.34 -0.44
C SER A 43 12.23 11.58 -1.28
N GLY A 44 11.48 11.46 -2.38
CA GLY A 44 11.21 12.55 -3.31
C GLY A 44 12.26 12.73 -4.41
N GLU A 45 13.27 11.86 -4.47
CA GLU A 45 14.22 11.78 -5.58
C GLU A 45 13.55 11.47 -6.92
N ARG A 46 12.37 10.84 -6.89
CA ARG A 46 11.55 10.57 -8.07
C ARG A 46 10.11 11.00 -7.85
N PRO A 47 9.47 11.71 -8.79
CA PRO A 47 8.08 12.11 -8.65
C PRO A 47 7.14 10.90 -8.68
N LEU A 48 6.07 10.97 -7.90
CA LEU A 48 4.96 10.03 -7.96
C LEU A 48 4.15 10.28 -9.23
N ASN A 49 3.76 9.22 -9.92
CA ASN A 49 2.87 9.30 -11.07
C ASN A 49 1.52 8.65 -10.75
N ALA A 50 0.51 8.96 -11.56
CA ALA A 50 -0.84 8.45 -11.35
C ALA A 50 -0.93 6.92 -11.43
N GLY A 51 -0.16 6.30 -12.34
CA GLY A 51 -0.11 4.84 -12.49
C GLY A 51 0.37 4.15 -11.20
N LEU A 52 1.48 4.60 -10.63
CA LEU A 52 2.01 4.08 -9.37
C LEU A 52 0.98 4.18 -8.23
N LEU A 53 0.26 5.31 -8.14
CA LEU A 53 -0.77 5.48 -7.12
C LEU A 53 -1.96 4.55 -7.35
N GLN A 54 -2.35 4.32 -8.61
CA GLN A 54 -3.39 3.36 -8.97
C GLN A 54 -2.98 1.92 -8.65
N ASP A 55 -1.75 1.54 -8.97
CA ASP A 55 -1.19 0.21 -8.67
C ASP A 55 -1.08 0.00 -7.15
N THR A 56 -0.65 1.03 -6.42
CA THR A 56 -0.62 1.02 -4.95
C THR A 56 -2.02 0.82 -4.36
N ALA A 57 -3.02 1.53 -4.90
CA ALA A 57 -4.41 1.36 -4.47
C ALA A 57 -4.95 -0.04 -4.81
N ALA A 58 -4.57 -0.61 -5.95
CA ALA A 58 -4.93 -1.99 -6.30
C ALA A 58 -4.30 -3.01 -5.35
N ALA A 59 -3.01 -2.87 -5.03
CA ALA A 59 -2.32 -3.74 -4.07
C ALA A 59 -2.94 -3.66 -2.66
N LEU A 60 -3.36 -2.47 -2.22
CA LEU A 60 -4.09 -2.29 -0.96
C LEU A 60 -5.44 -3.01 -0.96
N ARG A 61 -6.20 -2.93 -2.06
CA ARG A 61 -7.47 -3.67 -2.17
C ARG A 61 -7.26 -5.18 -2.10
N THR A 62 -6.21 -5.70 -2.73
CA THR A 62 -5.84 -7.12 -2.63
C THR A 62 -5.46 -7.49 -1.19
N LEU A 63 -4.70 -6.64 -0.49
CA LEU A 63 -4.36 -6.86 0.91
C LEU A 63 -5.61 -6.88 1.80
N ILE A 64 -6.55 -5.95 1.61
CA ILE A 64 -7.82 -5.91 2.34
C ILE A 64 -8.61 -7.19 2.12
N ALA A 65 -8.75 -7.64 0.87
CA ALA A 65 -9.47 -8.88 0.56
C ALA A 65 -8.85 -10.10 1.26
N ALA A 66 -7.52 -10.21 1.24
CA ALA A 66 -6.81 -11.28 1.94
C ALA A 66 -6.97 -11.20 3.46
N ALA A 67 -6.89 -9.99 4.03
CA ALA A 67 -7.06 -9.77 5.46
C ALA A 67 -8.49 -10.11 5.92
N SER A 68 -9.51 -9.70 5.17
CA SER A 68 -10.91 -10.03 5.47
C SER A 68 -11.21 -11.52 5.34
N ALA A 69 -10.59 -12.21 4.38
CA ALA A 69 -10.72 -13.67 4.28
C ALA A 69 -10.11 -14.37 5.52
N ALA A 70 -8.90 -13.96 5.91
CA ALA A 70 -8.25 -14.49 7.11
C ALA A 70 -9.04 -14.19 8.40
N GLU A 71 -9.64 -13.00 8.50
CA GLU A 71 -10.54 -12.62 9.60
C GLU A 71 -11.73 -13.58 9.69
N GLN A 72 -12.38 -13.87 8.56
CA GLN A 72 -13.53 -14.79 8.50
C GLN A 72 -13.14 -16.22 8.89
N GLU A 73 -11.98 -16.70 8.45
CA GLU A 73 -11.46 -18.02 8.82
C GLU A 73 -11.22 -18.12 10.34
N ILE A 74 -10.60 -17.11 10.94
CA ILE A 74 -10.36 -17.08 12.39
C ILE A 74 -11.68 -16.98 13.16
N ALA A 75 -12.64 -16.16 12.70
CA ALA A 75 -13.96 -16.06 13.32
C ALA A 75 -14.70 -17.40 13.29
N ALA A 76 -14.69 -18.09 12.14
CA ALA A 76 -15.31 -19.40 11.99
C ALA A 76 -14.68 -20.48 12.89
N ILE A 77 -13.37 -20.42 13.14
CA ILE A 77 -12.70 -21.31 14.11
C ILE A 77 -13.11 -20.93 15.54
N SER A 78 -13.24 -19.65 15.84
CA SER A 78 -13.53 -19.14 17.19
C SER A 78 -14.97 -19.44 17.62
N ASP A 79 -15.91 -19.48 16.68
CA ASP A 79 -17.33 -19.83 16.91
C ASP A 79 -17.59 -21.34 17.12
N ILE A 80 -16.55 -22.19 17.02
CA ILE A 80 -16.66 -23.65 17.26
C ILE A 80 -16.57 -23.99 18.77
N GLN A 81 -16.47 -22.99 19.66
CA GLN A 81 -16.45 -23.18 21.12
C GLN A 81 -17.83 -23.24 21.76
#